data_AF-A0A7S3CF67-F1
#
_entry.id   AF-A0A7S3CF67-F1
#
_cell.length_a   1.000
_cell.length_b   1.000
_cell.length_c   1.000
_cell.angle_alpha   90.00
_cell.angle_beta   90.00
_cell.angle_gamma   90.00
#
_symmetry.space_group_name_H-M   'P 1'
#
loop_
_entity.id
_entity.type
_entity.pdbx_description
1 polymer ?
#
loop_
_entity_poly.entity_id
_entity_poly.type
_entity_poly.pdbx_seq_one_letter_code
_entity_poly.pdbx_strand_id
1 'polypeptide(L)'
;ENYEVTVADIGRLQEESAYLASMNAVMCERMGWADMQALIEKFQARVSFGAREDVLSLAEIEGLKTFQARILYKSGLRTPEEVYQCSTQRIAQILSDNDVRARANPGRYLGMYAKIAKRVHSAARDLLSRRAEELLREAEALREIKPDTRSPPSQEERERRGLKEVSDAEGLEE
;
A
#
# COMPACT_ATOMS: atom_id res chain seq x y z
N GLU A 1 13.29 26.03 8.79
CA GLU A 1 14.41 25.78 9.71
C GLU A 1 15.43 24.92 8.99
N ASN A 2 16.70 25.31 9.01
CA ASN A 2 17.81 24.48 8.54
C ASN A 2 18.42 23.81 9.78
N TYR A 3 18.23 22.51 9.94
CA TYR A 3 18.72 21.72 11.08
C TYR A 3 20.24 21.43 11.03
N GLU A 4 21.01 22.14 10.20
CA GLU A 4 22.45 21.91 9.97
C GLU A 4 22.82 20.46 9.58
N VAL A 5 21.91 19.73 8.95
CA VAL A 5 22.10 18.34 8.54
C VAL A 5 22.42 18.22 7.06
N THR A 6 23.35 17.33 6.69
CA THR A 6 23.64 17.05 5.27
C THR A 6 22.58 16.15 4.64
N VAL A 7 22.47 16.17 3.30
CA VAL A 7 21.54 15.27 2.57
C VAL A 7 21.89 13.79 2.82
N ALA A 8 23.17 13.47 3.01
CA ALA A 8 23.61 12.12 3.31
C ALA A 8 23.17 11.67 4.71
N ASP A 9 23.27 12.56 5.70
CA ASP A 9 22.82 12.28 7.07
C ASP A 9 21.29 12.09 7.13
N ILE A 10 20.53 12.89 6.37
CA ILE A 10 19.07 12.72 6.25
C ILE A 10 18.74 11.35 5.65
N GLY A 11 19.43 10.95 4.57
CA GLY A 11 19.22 9.66 3.92
C GLY A 11 19.50 8.48 4.85
N ARG A 12 20.64 8.52 5.57
CA ARG A 12 21.00 7.48 6.55
C ARG A 12 19.97 7.40 7.68
N LEU A 13 19.62 8.54 8.28
CA LEU A 13 18.64 8.59 9.37
C LEU A 13 17.26 8.07 8.93
N GLN A 14 16.85 8.39 7.70
CA GLN A 14 15.60 7.91 7.14
C GLN A 14 15.59 6.38 7.01
N GLU A 15 16.65 5.79 6.48
CA GLU A 15 16.81 4.34 6.32
C GLU A 15 16.82 3.62 7.68
N GLU A 16 17.61 4.12 8.63
CA GLU A 16 17.66 3.59 10.00
C GLU A 16 16.30 3.69 10.70
N SER A 17 15.58 4.80 10.53
CA SER A 17 14.26 5.00 11.11
C SER A 17 13.22 4.04 10.51
N ALA A 18 13.26 3.80 9.20
CA ALA A 18 12.40 2.84 8.52
C ALA A 18 12.65 1.41 9.01
N TYR A 19 13.93 1.04 9.15
CA TYR A 19 14.34 -0.26 9.66
C TYR A 19 13.86 -0.49 11.10
N LEU A 20 14.11 0.47 12.00
CA LEU A 20 13.65 0.40 13.39
C LEU A 20 12.13 0.34 13.49
N ALA A 21 11.40 1.11 12.67
CA ALA A 21 9.95 1.03 12.62
C ALA A 21 9.46 -0.36 12.21
N SER A 22 10.09 -0.98 11.21
CA SER A 22 9.77 -2.36 10.81
C SER A 22 10.00 -3.35 11.95
N MET A 23 11.11 -3.24 12.68
CA MET A 23 11.39 -4.12 13.83
C MET A 23 10.36 -3.93 14.94
N ASN A 24 9.98 -2.68 15.22
CA ASN A 24 8.99 -2.36 16.25
C ASN A 24 7.58 -2.84 15.89
N ALA A 25 7.20 -2.83 14.60
CA ALA A 25 5.93 -3.39 14.14
C ALA A 25 5.85 -4.89 14.44
N VAL A 26 6.91 -5.65 14.11
CA VAL A 26 7.00 -7.08 14.42
C VAL A 26 6.99 -7.34 15.94
N MET A 27 7.67 -6.50 16.72
CA MET A 27 7.60 -6.60 18.18
C MET A 27 6.16 -6.41 18.69
N CYS A 28 5.44 -5.41 18.17
CA CYS A 28 4.05 -5.16 18.53
C CYS A 28 3.13 -6.33 18.15
N GLU A 29 3.35 -6.93 16.98
CA GLU A 29 2.64 -8.15 16.56
C GLU A 29 2.84 -9.28 17.57
N ARG A 30 4.09 -9.54 17.99
CA ARG A 30 4.42 -10.61 18.95
C ARG A 30 3.85 -10.37 20.35
N MET A 31 3.70 -9.11 20.74
CA MET A 31 3.11 -8.71 22.03
C MET A 31 1.57 -8.62 21.98
N GLY A 32 0.96 -8.79 20.81
CA GLY A 32 -0.48 -8.66 20.61
C GLY A 32 -0.98 -7.21 20.62
N TRP A 33 -0.10 -6.22 20.39
CA TRP A 33 -0.43 -4.80 20.37
C TRP A 33 -0.87 -4.35 18.97
N ALA A 34 -2.01 -4.85 18.51
CA ALA A 34 -2.50 -4.67 17.15
C ALA A 34 -2.64 -3.19 16.72
N ASP A 35 -3.20 -2.33 17.58
CA ASP A 35 -3.35 -0.90 17.26
C ASP A 35 -2.00 -0.21 17.08
N MET A 36 -1.03 -0.54 17.93
CA MET A 36 0.31 0.04 17.86
C MET A 36 1.07 -0.46 16.63
N GLN A 37 0.95 -1.75 16.31
CA GLN A 37 1.50 -2.32 15.08
C GLN A 37 1.01 -1.54 13.86
N ALA A 38 -0.31 -1.38 13.70
CA ALA A 38 -0.90 -0.69 12.56
C ALA A 38 -0.43 0.77 12.44
N LEU A 39 -0.25 1.47 13.58
CA LEU A 39 0.30 2.84 13.59
C LEU A 39 1.76 2.88 13.17
N ILE A 40 2.58 1.93 13.65
CA ILE A 40 4.01 1.86 13.33
C ILE A 40 4.24 1.47 11.87
N GLU A 41 3.44 0.55 11.31
CA GLU A 41 3.49 0.19 9.89
C GLU A 41 3.18 1.39 8.98
N LYS A 42 2.15 2.18 9.33
CA LYS A 42 1.86 3.44 8.62
C LYS A 42 3.01 4.45 8.73
N PHE A 43 3.64 4.56 9.90
CA PHE A 43 4.81 5.41 10.08
C PHE A 43 5.99 4.93 9.24
N GLN A 44 6.25 3.62 9.22
CA GLN A 44 7.32 2.98 8.46
C GLN A 44 7.20 3.32 6.96
N ALA A 45 6.00 3.24 6.39
CA ALA A 45 5.78 3.62 4.99
C ALA A 45 6.12 5.10 4.75
N ARG A 46 5.65 5.99 5.62
CA ARG A 46 5.90 7.44 5.49
C ARG A 46 7.39 7.80 5.55
N VAL A 47 8.12 7.22 6.50
CA VAL A 47 9.55 7.50 6.66
C VAL A 47 10.36 6.86 5.53
N SER A 48 10.03 5.63 5.10
CA SER A 48 10.74 4.95 3.99
C SER A 48 10.72 5.76 2.69
N PHE A 49 9.58 6.36 2.35
CA PHE A 49 9.46 7.19 1.14
C PHE A 49 9.83 8.66 1.35
N GLY A 50 10.04 9.09 2.61
CA GLY A 50 10.26 10.49 2.96
C GLY A 50 9.11 11.39 2.48
N ALA A 51 7.89 10.85 2.48
CA ALA A 51 6.71 11.45 1.87
C ALA A 51 5.54 11.52 2.84
N ARG A 52 4.70 12.55 2.67
CA ARG A 52 3.40 12.62 3.32
C ARG A 52 2.50 11.50 2.76
N GLU A 53 1.51 11.08 3.55
CA GLU A 53 0.59 9.98 3.21
C GLU A 53 -0.13 10.18 1.86
N ASP A 54 -0.29 11.44 1.45
CA ASP A 54 -0.85 11.85 0.17
C ASP A 54 -0.08 11.27 -1.04
N VAL A 55 1.23 11.07 -0.96
CA VAL A 55 2.06 10.65 -2.11
C VAL A 55 2.40 9.16 -2.08
N LEU A 56 2.05 8.44 -1.00
CA LEU A 56 2.35 7.00 -0.88
C LEU A 56 1.65 6.17 -1.96
N SER A 57 0.39 6.49 -2.28
CA SER A 57 -0.38 5.81 -3.34
C SER A 57 0.33 5.81 -4.70
N LEU A 58 1.08 6.88 -5.01
CA LEU A 58 1.84 7.00 -6.25
C LEU A 58 3.24 6.42 -6.13
N ALA A 59 3.81 6.36 -4.92
CA ALA A 59 5.14 5.82 -4.66
C ALA A 59 5.24 4.31 -4.91
N GLU A 60 4.10 3.62 -4.95
CA GLU A 60 4.00 2.20 -5.36
C GLU A 60 4.32 1.98 -6.85
N ILE A 61 4.24 3.02 -7.68
CA ILE A 61 4.57 2.92 -9.11
C ILE A 61 6.09 2.77 -9.25
N GLU A 62 6.53 1.62 -9.75
CA GLU A 62 7.95 1.31 -9.91
C GLU A 62 8.69 2.34 -10.78
N GLY A 63 9.84 2.81 -10.27
CA GLY A 63 10.68 3.77 -10.97
C GLY A 63 10.16 5.22 -10.98
N LEU A 64 9.05 5.50 -10.29
CA LEU A 64 8.59 6.86 -10.03
C LEU A 64 9.35 7.45 -8.84
N LYS A 65 10.03 8.58 -9.04
CA LYS A 65 10.77 9.25 -7.95
C LYS A 65 9.80 10.01 -7.05
N THR A 66 10.09 10.09 -5.75
CA THR A 66 9.27 10.83 -4.76
C THR A 66 8.96 12.27 -5.17
N PHE A 67 9.92 12.98 -5.75
CA PHE A 67 9.70 14.34 -6.28
C PHE A 67 8.70 14.37 -7.45
N GLN A 68 8.79 13.40 -8.36
CA GLN A 68 7.86 13.28 -9.49
C GLN A 68 6.46 12.92 -9.00
N ALA A 69 6.36 11.99 -8.04
CA ALA A 69 5.11 11.63 -7.40
C ALA A 69 4.44 12.85 -6.72
N ARG A 70 5.20 13.69 -6.01
CA ARG A 70 4.69 14.96 -5.45
C ARG A 70 4.16 15.92 -6.51
N ILE A 71 4.85 16.05 -7.65
CA ILE A 71 4.40 16.90 -8.75
C ILE A 71 3.08 16.39 -9.33
N LEU A 72 3.01 15.09 -9.62
CA LEU A 72 1.81 14.45 -10.16
C LEU A 72 0.63 14.60 -9.20
N TYR A 73 0.85 14.38 -7.92
CA TYR A 73 -0.16 14.57 -6.87
C TYR A 73 -0.71 16.00 -6.85
N LYS A 74 0.18 17.01 -6.88
CA LYS A 74 -0.22 18.43 -6.91
C LYS A 74 -0.95 18.82 -8.19
N SER A 75 -0.69 18.13 -9.30
CA SER A 75 -1.37 18.35 -10.58
C SER A 75 -2.77 17.71 -10.66
N GLY A 76 -3.17 16.94 -9.63
CA GLY A 76 -4.46 16.28 -9.55
C GLY A 76 -4.44 14.78 -9.85
N LEU A 77 -3.29 14.19 -10.18
CA LEU A 77 -3.13 12.75 -10.36
C LEU A 77 -2.69 12.14 -9.03
N ARG A 78 -3.63 11.65 -8.24
CA ARG A 78 -3.45 11.17 -6.87
C ARG A 78 -3.39 9.65 -6.76
N THR A 79 -3.91 8.92 -7.74
CA THR A 79 -3.94 7.45 -7.69
C THR A 79 -3.26 6.81 -8.92
N PRO A 80 -2.76 5.56 -8.83
CA PRO A 80 -2.21 4.84 -9.98
C PRO A 80 -3.19 4.70 -11.14
N GLU A 81 -4.49 4.57 -10.84
CA GLU A 81 -5.58 4.48 -11.82
C GLU A 81 -5.68 5.78 -12.63
N GLU A 82 -5.66 6.94 -11.96
CA GLU A 82 -5.68 8.25 -12.62
C GLU A 82 -4.42 8.46 -13.48
N VAL A 83 -3.26 7.99 -13.01
CA VAL A 83 -2.02 8.03 -13.80
C VAL A 83 -2.13 7.18 -15.06
N TYR A 84 -2.70 5.97 -14.97
CA TYR A 84 -2.89 5.10 -16.13
C TYR A 84 -3.93 5.63 -17.13
N GLN A 85 -5.01 6.25 -16.64
CA GLN A 85 -6.02 6.89 -17.51
C GLN A 85 -5.48 8.15 -18.20
N CYS A 86 -4.46 8.78 -17.62
CA CYS A 86 -3.84 9.98 -18.17
C CYS A 86 -2.91 9.67 -19.35
N SER A 87 -2.95 10.53 -20.37
CA SER A 87 -2.07 10.35 -21.54
C SER A 87 -0.58 10.54 -21.18
N THR A 88 0.29 9.75 -21.82
CA THR A 88 1.76 9.89 -21.65
C THR A 88 2.26 11.31 -21.98
N GLN A 89 1.63 12.01 -22.92
CA GLN A 89 1.95 13.40 -23.25
C GLN A 89 1.64 14.33 -22.08
N ARG A 90 0.48 14.17 -21.44
CA ARG A 90 0.08 15.01 -20.30
C ARG A 90 0.98 14.78 -19.09
N ILE A 91 1.36 13.54 -18.82
CA ILE A 91 2.33 13.21 -17.75
C ILE A 91 3.68 13.87 -18.04
N ALA A 92 4.17 13.78 -19.29
CA ALA A 92 5.43 14.41 -19.68
C ALA A 92 5.40 15.94 -19.50
N GLN A 93 4.29 16.59 -19.89
CA GLN A 93 4.10 18.04 -19.73
C GLN A 93 4.10 18.45 -18.26
N ILE A 94 3.32 17.77 -17.42
CA ILE A 94 3.26 18.06 -15.98
C ILE A 94 4.66 18.00 -15.36
N LEU A 95 5.45 16.98 -15.72
CA LEU A 95 6.81 16.82 -15.20
C LEU A 95 7.78 17.86 -15.77
N SER A 96 7.67 18.22 -17.05
CA SER A 96 8.53 19.24 -17.66
C SER A 96 8.23 20.64 -17.13
N ASP A 97 6.96 20.99 -16.95
CA ASP A 97 6.54 22.32 -16.51
C ASP A 97 6.99 22.62 -15.08
N ASN A 98 7.21 21.58 -14.28
CA ASN A 98 7.71 21.70 -12.91
C ASN A 98 9.23 21.69 -12.82
N ASP A 99 9.95 21.31 -13.88
CA ASP A 99 11.42 21.37 -13.91
C ASP A 99 11.93 22.71 -14.47
N VAL A 100 12.76 23.39 -13.69
CA VAL A 100 13.32 24.70 -14.04
C VAL A 100 14.21 24.63 -15.29
N ARG A 101 14.94 23.53 -15.47
CA ARG A 101 15.82 23.31 -16.63
C ARG A 101 15.02 23.07 -17.89
N ALA A 102 13.94 22.31 -17.77
CA ALA A 102 13.03 22.02 -18.86
C ALA A 102 12.28 23.27 -19.34
N ARG A 103 11.86 24.13 -18.41
CA ARG A 103 11.27 25.44 -18.73
C ARG A 103 12.24 26.35 -19.49
N ALA A 104 13.52 26.36 -19.10
CA ALA A 104 14.53 27.18 -19.77
C ALA A 104 14.91 26.67 -21.17
N ASN A 105 14.86 25.36 -21.41
CA ASN A 105 15.17 24.78 -22.73
C ASN A 105 14.29 23.55 -23.04
N PRO A 106 13.03 23.76 -23.48
CA PRO A 106 12.06 22.68 -23.62
C PRO A 106 12.50 21.59 -24.60
N GLY A 107 13.10 21.98 -25.74
CA GLY A 107 13.52 21.04 -26.78
C GLY A 107 14.59 20.04 -26.31
N ARG A 108 15.47 20.45 -25.39
CA ARG A 108 16.54 19.58 -24.86
C ARG A 108 16.02 18.47 -23.95
N TYR A 109 14.95 18.73 -23.21
CA TYR A 109 14.44 17.80 -22.20
C TYR A 109 13.16 17.07 -22.63
N LEU A 110 12.52 17.47 -23.72
CA LEU A 110 11.28 16.87 -24.23
C LEU A 110 11.39 15.35 -24.39
N GLY A 111 12.45 14.86 -25.05
CA GLY A 111 12.68 13.43 -25.25
C GLY A 111 12.92 12.66 -23.94
N MET A 112 13.52 13.31 -22.94
CA MET A 112 13.74 12.72 -21.62
C MET A 112 12.42 12.55 -20.87
N TYR A 113 11.58 13.58 -20.79
CA TYR A 113 10.26 13.48 -20.13
C TYR A 113 9.31 12.55 -20.86
N ALA A 114 9.35 12.49 -22.19
CA ALA A 114 8.58 11.52 -22.95
C ALA A 114 8.95 10.07 -22.57
N LYS A 115 10.25 9.76 -22.41
CA LYS A 115 10.70 8.43 -21.95
C LYS A 115 10.28 8.16 -20.51
N ILE A 116 10.43 9.13 -19.61
CA ILE A 116 10.00 9.02 -18.21
C ILE A 116 8.50 8.74 -18.14
N ALA A 117 7.68 9.51 -18.87
CA ALA A 117 6.24 9.35 -18.88
C ALA A 117 5.79 7.99 -19.43
N LYS A 118 6.41 7.50 -20.51
CA LYS A 118 6.14 6.15 -21.03
C LYS A 118 6.43 5.06 -19.98
N ARG A 119 7.55 5.16 -19.28
CA ARG A 119 7.93 4.22 -18.23
C ARG A 119 6.99 4.28 -17.03
N VAL A 120 6.60 5.48 -16.60
CA VAL A 120 5.65 5.66 -15.49
C VAL A 120 4.29 5.08 -15.87
N HIS A 121 3.83 5.34 -17.09
CA HIS A 121 2.56 4.80 -17.58
C HIS A 121 2.60 3.26 -17.74
N SER A 122 3.71 2.68 -18.20
CA SER A 122 3.84 1.22 -18.26
C SER A 122 3.87 0.61 -16.86
N ALA A 123 4.65 1.19 -15.94
CA ALA A 123 4.70 0.71 -14.55
C ALA A 123 3.34 0.83 -13.85
N ALA A 124 2.58 1.89 -14.09
CA ALA A 124 1.21 2.02 -13.58
C ALA A 124 0.29 0.91 -14.13
N ARG A 125 0.40 0.60 -15.43
CA ARG A 125 -0.34 -0.53 -16.03
C ARG A 125 0.04 -1.86 -15.38
N ASP A 126 1.32 -2.12 -15.16
CA ASP A 126 1.80 -3.38 -14.60
C ASP A 126 1.38 -3.53 -13.12
N LEU A 127 1.40 -2.44 -12.36
CA LEU A 127 0.87 -2.41 -10.99
C LEU A 127 -0.63 -2.72 -10.95
N LEU A 128 -1.42 -2.07 -11.82
CA LEU A 128 -2.87 -2.28 -11.87
C LEU A 128 -3.24 -3.69 -12.37
N SER A 129 -2.48 -4.24 -13.32
CA SER A 129 -2.65 -5.62 -13.79
C SER A 129 -2.43 -6.62 -12.64
N ARG A 130 -1.35 -6.44 -11.86
CA ARG A 130 -1.07 -7.28 -10.68
C ARG A 130 -2.18 -7.21 -9.64
N ARG A 131 -2.61 -6.00 -9.27
CA ARG A 131 -3.73 -5.81 -8.33
C ARG A 131 -5.02 -6.46 -8.83
N ALA A 132 -5.30 -6.38 -10.13
CA ALA A 132 -6.48 -7.01 -10.71
C ALA A 132 -6.41 -8.54 -10.64
N GLU A 133 -5.23 -9.14 -10.89
CA GLU A 133 -5.01 -10.58 -10.75
C GLU A 133 -5.16 -11.06 -9.29
N GLU A 134 -4.65 -10.29 -8.33
CA GLU A 134 -4.79 -10.58 -6.90
C GLU A 134 -6.26 -10.57 -6.47
N LEU A 135 -7.02 -9.56 -6.87
CA LEU A 135 -8.46 -9.48 -6.60
C LEU A 135 -9.24 -10.64 -7.19
N LEU A 136 -8.86 -11.13 -8.38
CA LEU A 136 -9.47 -12.31 -8.98
C LEU A 136 -9.16 -13.59 -8.18
N ARG A 137 -7.91 -13.76 -7.74
CA ARG A 137 -7.52 -14.91 -6.90
C ARG A 137 -8.23 -14.90 -5.55
N GLU A 138 -8.34 -13.73 -4.93
CA GLU A 138 -9.09 -13.56 -3.68
C GLU A 138 -10.57 -13.90 -3.87
N ALA A 139 -11.18 -13.42 -4.97
CA ALA A 139 -12.56 -13.74 -5.30
C ALA A 139 -12.77 -15.24 -5.57
N GLU A 140 -11.80 -15.92 -6.19
CA GLU A 140 -11.80 -17.38 -6.36
C GLU A 140 -11.65 -18.11 -5.03
N ALA A 141 -10.74 -17.69 -4.15
CA ALA A 141 -10.58 -18.26 -2.82
C ALA A 141 -11.86 -18.13 -1.98
N LEU A 142 -12.55 -16.99 -2.06
CA LEU A 142 -13.86 -16.78 -1.42
C LEU A 142 -14.95 -17.71 -1.98
N ARG A 143 -14.86 -18.15 -3.24
CA ARG A 143 -15.78 -19.16 -3.80
C ARG A 143 -15.49 -20.57 -3.29
N GLU A 144 -14.23 -20.88 -3.00
CA GLU A 144 -13.82 -22.18 -2.44
C GLU A 144 -14.17 -22.33 -0.96
N ILE A 145 -14.29 -21.21 -0.23
CA ILE A 145 -14.91 -21.18 1.09
C ILE A 145 -16.39 -21.50 0.89
N LYS A 146 -16.69 -22.81 0.90
CA LYS A 146 -18.05 -23.34 0.81
C LYS A 146 -18.88 -22.59 1.86
N PRO A 147 -19.95 -21.86 1.47
CA PRO A 147 -20.81 -21.25 2.46
C PRO A 147 -21.28 -22.37 3.40
N ASP A 148 -21.30 -22.13 4.70
CA ASP A 148 -21.84 -23.10 5.64
C ASP A 148 -23.34 -23.26 5.33
N THR A 149 -23.66 -24.21 4.45
CA THR A 149 -25.01 -24.54 4.04
C THR A 149 -25.69 -25.44 5.06
N ARG A 150 -25.07 -25.68 6.23
CA ARG A 150 -25.77 -26.34 7.32
C ARG A 150 -26.82 -25.36 7.82
N SER A 151 -28.08 -25.74 7.63
CA SER A 151 -29.20 -25.14 8.34
C SER A 151 -28.82 -25.04 9.83
N PRO A 152 -29.08 -23.90 10.50
CA PRO A 152 -28.87 -23.80 11.93
C PRO A 152 -29.50 -25.02 12.60
N PRO A 153 -28.79 -25.73 13.51
CA PRO A 153 -29.34 -26.93 14.13
C PRO A 153 -30.67 -26.59 14.77
N SER A 154 -31.66 -27.45 14.53
CA SER A 154 -33.03 -27.32 15.05
C SER A 154 -33.03 -27.24 16.58
N GLN A 155 -34.08 -26.66 17.18
CA GLN A 155 -34.17 -26.57 18.65
C GLN A 155 -34.00 -27.94 19.32
N GLU A 156 -34.59 -29.00 18.76
CA GLU A 156 -34.42 -30.37 19.26
C GLU A 156 -32.98 -30.87 19.18
N GLU A 157 -32.22 -30.55 18.12
CA GLU A 157 -30.81 -30.93 18.00
C GLU A 157 -29.91 -30.16 18.98
N ARG A 158 -30.25 -28.90 19.26
CA ARG A 158 -29.57 -28.08 20.27
C ARG A 158 -29.85 -28.61 21.68
N GLU A 159 -31.09 -28.96 21.98
CA GLU A 159 -31.50 -29.55 23.26
C GLU A 159 -30.86 -30.93 23.46
N ARG A 160 -30.83 -31.78 22.43
CA ARG A 160 -30.14 -33.08 22.49
C ARG A 160 -28.64 -32.96 22.69
N ARG A 161 -27.99 -31.97 22.06
CA ARG A 161 -26.57 -31.68 22.30
C ARG A 161 -26.33 -31.19 23.72
N GLY A 162 -27.17 -30.28 24.22
CA GLY A 162 -27.10 -29.78 25.58
C GLY A 162 -27.31 -30.88 26.63
N LEU A 163 -28.30 -31.75 26.46
CA LEU A 163 -28.50 -32.90 27.35
C LEU A 163 -27.31 -33.88 27.33
N LYS A 164 -26.67 -34.06 26.17
CA LYS A 164 -25.51 -34.93 26.05
C LYS A 164 -24.27 -34.32 26.73
N GLU A 165 -24.06 -33.02 26.58
CA GLU A 165 -22.98 -32.28 27.27
C GLU A 165 -23.15 -32.28 28.79
N VAL A 166 -24.40 -32.18 29.28
CA VAL A 166 -24.70 -32.29 30.73
C VAL A 166 -24.45 -33.73 31.21
N SER A 167 -24.91 -34.74 30.47
CA SER A 167 -24.66 -36.16 30.80
C SER A 167 -23.19 -36.53 30.78
N ASP A 168 -22.40 -36.00 29.84
CA ASP A 168 -20.97 -36.26 29.73
C ASP A 168 -20.19 -35.54 30.85
N ALA A 169 -20.69 -34.41 31.35
CA ALA A 169 -20.13 -33.70 32.50
C ALA A 169 -20.46 -34.40 33.83
N GLU A 170 -21.68 -34.89 34.00
CA GLU A 170 -22.09 -35.65 35.20
C GLU A 170 -21.37 -37.01 35.29
N GLY A 171 -21.03 -37.64 34.17
CA GLY A 171 -20.25 -38.89 34.14
C GLY A 171 -18.75 -38.75 34.40
N LEU A 172 -18.24 -37.51 34.53
CA LEU A 172 -16.84 -37.22 34.89
C LEU A 172 -16.68 -36.82 36.37
N GLU A 173 -17.78 -36.74 37.13
CA GLU A 173 -17.80 -36.40 38.56
C GLU A 173 -17.92 -37.62 39.51
N GLU A 174 -17.95 -38.87 38.99
CA GLU A 174 -17.81 -40.12 39.77
C GLU A 174 -16.42 -40.75 39.65
#